data_AF-A0A2L2XUM3-F1
#
_entry.id   AF-A0A2L2XUM3-F1
#
_cell.length_a   1.000
_cell.length_b   1.000
_cell.length_c   1.000
_cell.angle_alpha   90.00
_cell.angle_beta   90.00
_cell.angle_gamma   90.00
#
_symmetry.space_group_name_H-M   'P 1'
#
loop_
_entity.id
_entity.type
_entity.pdbx_description
1 polymer ?
#
loop_
_entity_poly.entity_id
_entity_poly.type
_entity_poly.pdbx_seq_one_letter_code
_entity_poly.pdbx_strand_id
1 'polypeptide(L)'
;MSFDKFIKAQEQLAILLHEVDKTLANKNRTLINWRISQVHSGSIHLTLEGMPQDQITPSQISEVIKTVERGIVTILEHPIRPKYFSDRALESARSLAILKKRDEFMVQLGFDSRCIDLNQALIANVDEIIGRKYQSFGTVEGVLKAIDVSRKPIFRVYNLLTNKSVKCYFEPNLLDNIKEYLEKRVSVSGIVTSREDGEKIGIKVESIDLFPQKKDLPTIEEMIGILGGSN
;
A
#
# COMPACT_ATOMS: atom_id res chain seq x y z
N MET A 1 -12.09 18.94 21.07
CA MET A 1 -11.52 17.66 20.57
C MET A 1 -11.05 16.81 21.75
N SER A 2 -11.36 15.52 21.78
CA SER A 2 -10.84 14.62 22.84
C SER A 2 -9.37 14.26 22.59
N PHE A 3 -8.65 13.89 23.65
CA PHE A 3 -7.25 13.46 23.58
C PHE A 3 -7.05 12.29 22.61
N ASP A 4 -7.93 11.28 22.65
CA ASP A 4 -7.83 10.13 21.73
C ASP A 4 -8.03 10.51 20.26
N LYS A 5 -8.96 11.45 19.97
CA LYS A 5 -9.19 11.95 18.61
C LYS A 5 -7.97 12.74 18.11
N PHE A 6 -7.31 13.46 19.01
CA PHE A 6 -6.09 14.21 18.71
C PHE A 6 -4.91 13.29 18.37
N ILE A 7 -4.63 12.29 19.21
CA ILE A 7 -3.60 11.27 18.95
C ILE A 7 -3.89 10.61 17.61
N LYS A 8 -5.15 10.19 17.38
CA LYS A 8 -5.53 9.54 16.14
C LYS A 8 -5.32 10.45 14.92
N ALA A 9 -5.59 11.74 15.02
CA ALA A 9 -5.31 12.68 13.93
C ALA A 9 -3.82 12.74 13.59
N GLN A 10 -2.96 12.83 14.61
CA GLN A 10 -1.50 12.83 14.43
C GLN A 10 -1.00 11.52 13.81
N GLU A 11 -1.48 10.38 14.31
CA GLU A 11 -1.12 9.06 13.80
C GLU A 11 -1.49 8.89 12.33
N GLN A 12 -2.71 9.30 11.94
CA GLN A 12 -3.15 9.19 10.55
C GLN A 12 -2.36 10.14 9.65
N LEU A 13 -2.12 11.39 10.07
CA LEU A 13 -1.30 12.31 9.29
C LEU A 13 0.13 11.76 9.08
N ALA A 14 0.74 11.20 10.13
CA ALA A 14 2.05 10.57 10.02
C ALA A 14 2.03 9.36 9.08
N ILE A 15 1.01 8.51 9.13
CA ILE A 15 0.85 7.37 8.20
C ILE A 15 0.76 7.87 6.75
N LEU A 16 -0.06 8.89 6.49
CA LEU A 16 -0.22 9.46 5.15
C LEU A 16 1.13 9.97 4.60
N LEU A 17 1.85 10.77 5.38
CA LEU A 17 3.16 11.31 4.99
C LEU A 17 4.18 10.19 4.72
N HIS A 18 4.25 9.19 5.61
CA HIS A 18 5.19 8.07 5.48
C HIS A 18 4.88 7.17 4.27
N GLU A 19 3.61 6.95 3.95
CA GLU A 19 3.23 6.13 2.79
C GLU A 19 3.52 6.84 1.47
N VAL A 20 3.32 8.15 1.40
CA VAL A 20 3.69 8.94 0.22
C VAL A 20 5.21 9.03 0.07
N ASP A 21 5.96 9.23 1.15
CA ASP A 21 7.43 9.21 1.14
C ASP A 21 7.98 7.88 0.57
N LYS A 22 7.54 6.75 1.11
CA LYS A 22 7.95 5.40 0.64
C LYS A 22 7.67 5.17 -0.84
N THR A 23 6.44 5.49 -1.27
CA THR A 23 6.01 5.25 -2.66
C THR A 23 6.69 6.18 -3.64
N LEU A 24 6.91 7.45 -3.27
CA LEU A 24 7.62 8.43 -4.08
C LEU A 24 9.11 8.08 -4.21
N ALA A 25 9.74 7.65 -3.12
CA ALA A 25 11.12 7.18 -3.12
C ALA A 25 11.30 5.79 -3.76
N ASN A 26 10.21 5.08 -4.06
CA ASN A 26 10.21 3.66 -4.44
C ASN A 26 11.04 2.80 -3.46
N LYS A 27 10.90 3.06 -2.15
CA LYS A 27 11.58 2.36 -1.07
C LYS A 27 10.59 1.84 -0.03
N ASN A 28 10.97 0.76 0.65
CA ASN A 28 10.16 0.19 1.73
C ASN A 28 10.35 0.89 3.09
N ARG A 29 11.30 1.82 3.18
CA ARG A 29 11.61 2.60 4.39
C ARG A 29 11.31 4.08 4.17
N THR A 30 10.90 4.77 5.24
CA THR A 30 10.80 6.23 5.26
C THR A 30 12.20 6.83 5.22
N LEU A 31 12.34 7.96 4.55
CA LEU A 31 13.58 8.70 4.45
C LEU A 31 13.47 10.08 5.12
N ILE A 32 12.25 10.53 5.44
CA ILE A 32 11.99 11.80 6.11
C ILE A 32 11.55 11.53 7.55
N ASN A 33 12.16 12.25 8.49
CA ASN A 33 11.73 12.26 9.88
C ASN A 33 10.88 13.50 10.16
N TRP A 34 9.59 13.30 10.41
CA TRP A 34 8.65 14.39 10.68
C TRP A 34 8.67 14.77 12.16
N ARG A 35 8.89 16.05 12.45
CA ARG A 35 8.82 16.61 13.81
C ARG A 35 7.72 17.65 13.90
N ILE A 36 7.14 17.80 15.09
CA ILE A 36 6.29 18.95 15.40
C ILE A 36 7.21 20.14 15.64
N SER A 37 7.11 21.17 14.78
CA SER A 37 7.92 22.38 14.91
C SER A 37 7.24 23.46 15.74
N GLN A 38 5.90 23.53 15.71
CA GLN A 38 5.11 24.53 16.43
C GLN A 38 3.78 23.96 16.93
N VAL A 39 3.35 24.46 18.09
CA VAL A 39 2.03 24.18 18.70
C VAL A 39 1.42 25.51 19.17
N HIS A 40 0.24 25.86 18.65
CA HIS A 40 -0.47 27.08 19.07
C HIS A 40 -1.68 26.76 19.96
N SER A 41 -1.97 27.61 20.95
CA SER A 41 -3.12 27.49 21.84
C SER A 41 -4.36 28.21 21.29
N GLY A 42 -5.56 27.69 21.60
CA GLY A 42 -6.86 28.21 21.13
C GLY A 42 -7.53 27.24 20.17
N SER A 43 -7.00 27.16 18.95
CA SER A 43 -7.24 26.05 18.01
C SER A 43 -5.95 25.27 17.91
N ILE A 44 -5.97 23.97 18.19
CA ILE A 44 -4.75 23.16 18.19
C ILE A 44 -4.22 23.07 16.77
N HIS A 45 -3.30 23.97 16.44
CA HIS A 45 -2.56 23.99 15.19
C HIS A 45 -1.21 23.31 15.43
N LEU A 46 -0.96 22.24 14.70
CA LEU A 46 0.33 21.55 14.69
C LEU A 46 1.00 21.80 13.35
N THR A 47 2.19 22.37 13.40
CA THR A 47 3.05 22.47 12.21
C THR A 47 4.00 21.29 12.21
N LEU A 48 4.00 20.51 11.12
CA LEU A 48 4.97 19.45 10.91
C LEU A 48 6.07 19.95 9.98
N GLU A 49 7.31 19.69 10.36
CA GLU A 49 8.49 19.97 9.55
C GLU A 49 9.24 18.67 9.28
N GLY A 50 9.56 18.42 8.02
CA GLY A 50 10.35 17.27 7.62
C GLY A 50 11.82 17.55 7.87
N MET A 51 12.48 16.68 8.63
CA MET A 51 13.93 16.63 8.68
C MET A 51 14.47 15.60 7.71
N PRO A 52 15.55 15.93 6.98
CA PRO A 52 16.27 14.93 6.20
C PRO A 52 16.87 13.89 7.16
N GLN A 53 16.57 12.62 6.92
CA GLN A 53 17.44 11.51 7.32
C GLN A 53 18.17 11.02 6.07
N ASP A 54 19.41 10.56 6.20
CA ASP A 54 20.30 10.24 5.06
C ASP A 54 20.60 11.45 4.13
N GLN A 55 21.09 11.19 2.91
CA GLN A 55 21.38 12.19 1.87
C GLN A 55 20.10 12.73 1.19
N ILE A 56 19.09 13.12 1.97
CA ILE A 56 17.87 13.74 1.44
C ILE A 56 18.02 15.24 1.33
N THR A 57 17.58 15.80 0.20
CA THR A 57 17.57 17.24 -0.04
C THR A 57 16.26 17.87 0.45
N PRO A 58 16.26 19.15 0.86
CA PRO A 58 15.03 19.89 1.19
C PRO A 58 13.99 19.87 0.07
N SER A 59 14.42 19.80 -1.20
CA SER A 59 13.51 19.70 -2.35
C SER A 59 12.71 18.40 -2.37
N GLN A 60 13.29 17.28 -1.92
CA GLN A 60 12.56 16.01 -1.81
C GLN A 60 11.49 16.07 -0.72
N ILE A 61 11.78 16.74 0.40
CA ILE A 61 10.81 16.95 1.48
C ILE A 61 9.63 17.79 0.98
N SER A 62 9.93 18.89 0.28
CA SER A 62 8.91 19.73 -0.35
C SER A 62 8.07 18.93 -1.36
N GLU A 63 8.67 18.02 -2.12
CA GLU A 63 7.95 17.21 -3.10
C GLU A 63 6.96 16.23 -2.44
N VAL A 64 7.29 15.66 -1.28
CA VAL A 64 6.35 14.82 -0.51
C VAL A 64 5.16 15.65 -0.04
N ILE A 65 5.39 16.84 0.52
CA ILE A 65 4.33 17.74 0.97
C ILE A 65 3.40 18.11 -0.19
N LYS A 66 3.98 18.54 -1.33
CA LYS A 66 3.22 18.89 -2.55
C LYS A 66 2.47 17.69 -3.12
N THR A 67 3.03 16.48 -3.03
CA THR A 67 2.37 15.26 -3.49
C THR A 67 1.17 14.91 -2.63
N VAL A 68 1.29 15.05 -1.30
CA VAL A 68 0.15 14.89 -0.39
C VAL A 68 -0.93 15.94 -0.70
N GLU A 69 -0.54 17.21 -0.81
CA GLU A 69 -1.46 18.31 -1.13
C GLU A 69 -2.24 18.04 -2.41
N ARG A 70 -1.55 17.82 -3.53
CA ARG A 70 -2.17 17.54 -4.83
C ARG A 70 -3.06 16.31 -4.75
N GLY A 71 -2.61 15.26 -4.06
CA GLY A 71 -3.38 14.03 -3.94
C GLY A 71 -4.68 14.20 -3.17
N ILE A 72 -4.67 14.93 -2.05
CA ILE A 72 -5.91 15.24 -1.31
C ILE A 72 -6.86 16.07 -2.15
N VAL A 73 -6.36 17.07 -2.89
CA VAL A 73 -7.19 17.87 -3.81
C VAL A 73 -7.81 17.00 -4.91
N THR A 74 -7.01 16.13 -5.55
CA THR A 74 -7.51 15.21 -6.58
C THR A 74 -8.64 14.33 -6.04
N ILE A 75 -8.49 13.78 -4.83
CA ILE A 75 -9.52 12.93 -4.21
C ILE A 75 -10.77 13.75 -3.86
N LEU A 76 -10.64 15.00 -3.44
CA LEU A 76 -11.79 15.86 -3.15
C LEU A 76 -12.59 16.20 -4.41
N GLU A 77 -11.93 16.40 -5.54
CA GLU A 77 -12.56 16.76 -6.81
C GLU A 77 -13.16 15.54 -7.52
N HIS A 78 -12.44 14.42 -7.52
CA HIS A 78 -12.81 13.21 -8.26
C HIS A 78 -12.43 11.92 -7.51
N PRO A 79 -13.17 10.81 -7.69
CA PRO A 79 -12.83 9.49 -7.15
C PRO A 79 -11.68 8.83 -7.94
N ILE A 80 -10.56 9.54 -8.07
CA ILE A 80 -9.36 9.09 -8.80
C ILE A 80 -8.23 8.90 -7.79
N ARG A 81 -7.58 7.73 -7.85
CA ARG A 81 -6.39 7.45 -7.03
C ARG A 81 -5.25 8.38 -7.42
N PRO A 82 -4.74 9.22 -6.49
CA PRO A 82 -3.58 10.03 -6.79
C PRO A 82 -2.33 9.17 -7.00
N LYS A 83 -1.44 9.68 -7.86
CA LYS A 83 -0.12 9.08 -8.02
C LYS A 83 0.60 9.04 -6.66
N TYR A 84 1.21 7.89 -6.34
CA TYR A 84 1.89 7.62 -5.06
C TYR A 84 0.97 7.42 -3.83
N PHE A 85 -0.36 7.39 -3.98
CA PHE A 85 -1.24 7.03 -2.86
C PHE A 85 -1.47 5.51 -2.81
N SER A 86 -0.84 4.86 -1.82
CA SER A 86 -1.15 3.48 -1.44
C SER A 86 -2.57 3.38 -0.84
N ASP A 87 -3.14 2.17 -0.74
CA ASP A 87 -4.39 1.98 0.00
C ASP A 87 -4.31 2.49 1.43
N ARG A 88 -3.15 2.30 2.06
CA ARG A 88 -2.93 2.77 3.42
C ARG A 88 -2.94 4.30 3.50
N ALA A 89 -2.38 4.99 2.49
CA ALA A 89 -2.48 6.44 2.38
C ALA A 89 -3.94 6.89 2.21
N LEU A 90 -4.71 6.22 1.34
CA LEU A 90 -6.13 6.50 1.12
C LEU A 90 -6.97 6.28 2.39
N GLU A 91 -6.84 5.11 3.02
CA GLU A 91 -7.52 4.79 4.28
C GLU A 91 -7.17 5.78 5.38
N SER A 92 -5.93 6.28 5.39
CA SER A 92 -5.48 7.28 6.35
C SER A 92 -6.10 8.65 6.10
N ALA A 93 -6.12 9.11 4.84
CA ALA A 93 -6.82 10.33 4.43
C ALA A 93 -8.31 10.27 4.77
N ARG A 94 -8.97 9.14 4.50
CA ARG A 94 -10.36 8.88 4.89
C ARG A 94 -10.53 8.93 6.41
N SER A 95 -9.63 8.31 7.15
CA SER A 95 -9.68 8.29 8.61
C SER A 95 -9.57 9.69 9.20
N LEU A 96 -8.72 10.55 8.63
CA LEU A 96 -8.64 11.98 9.01
C LEU A 96 -9.97 12.70 8.78
N ALA A 97 -10.63 12.49 7.63
CA ALA A 97 -11.93 13.11 7.35
C ALA A 97 -13.04 12.61 8.29
N ILE A 98 -13.03 11.32 8.67
CA ILE A 98 -14.01 10.74 9.61
C ILE A 98 -13.92 11.34 11.01
N LEU A 99 -12.74 11.82 11.43
CA LEU A 99 -12.59 12.46 12.74
C LEU A 99 -13.50 13.69 12.88
N LYS A 100 -13.91 14.30 11.76
CA LYS A 100 -14.96 15.31 11.72
C LYS A 100 -16.32 14.67 12.01
N LYS A 101 -16.68 14.58 13.30
CA LYS A 101 -18.08 14.41 13.74
C LYS A 101 -18.75 15.76 13.88
N ARG A 102 -20.06 15.81 13.63
CA ARG A 102 -20.92 17.01 13.70
C ARG A 102 -20.55 17.89 14.91
N ASP A 103 -20.15 19.12 14.61
CA ASP A 103 -20.05 20.33 15.44
C ASP A 103 -19.08 20.42 16.63
N GLU A 104 -18.10 19.51 16.80
CA GLU A 104 -17.15 19.61 17.94
C GLU A 104 -15.76 20.18 17.60
N PHE A 105 -15.26 20.01 16.37
CA PHE A 105 -13.97 20.54 15.92
C PHE A 105 -13.79 20.35 14.40
N MET A 106 -12.95 21.20 13.79
CA MET A 106 -12.58 21.11 12.38
C MET A 106 -11.17 20.50 12.25
N VAL A 107 -10.98 19.57 11.31
CA VAL A 107 -9.66 19.08 10.91
C VAL A 107 -9.37 19.64 9.53
N GLN A 108 -8.33 20.47 9.45
CA GLN A 108 -7.83 21.04 8.20
C GLN A 108 -6.40 20.60 7.99
N LEU A 109 -6.02 20.38 6.73
CA LEU A 109 -4.62 20.22 6.36
C LEU A 109 -4.13 21.55 5.78
N GLY A 110 -3.24 22.21 6.53
CA GLY A 110 -2.56 23.40 6.08
C GLY A 110 -1.34 23.05 5.23
N PHE A 111 -1.21 23.71 4.10
CA PHE A 111 -0.02 23.77 3.27
C PHE A 111 0.34 25.25 3.10
N ASP A 112 1.61 25.58 2.78
CA ASP A 112 2.13 26.96 2.72
C ASP A 112 1.22 27.97 1.98
N SER A 113 0.37 27.49 1.06
CA SER A 113 -0.53 28.33 0.25
C SER A 113 -2.03 28.22 0.57
N ARG A 114 -2.50 27.23 1.37
CA ARG A 114 -3.93 27.02 1.64
C ARG A 114 -4.20 26.00 2.74
N CYS A 115 -5.38 26.12 3.37
CA CYS A 115 -5.97 25.08 4.20
C CYS A 115 -6.99 24.28 3.39
N ILE A 116 -6.92 22.96 3.47
CA ILE A 116 -7.86 22.04 2.82
C ILE A 116 -8.80 21.45 3.88
N ASP A 117 -10.10 21.63 3.66
CA ASP A 117 -11.15 21.05 4.49
C ASP A 117 -11.35 19.56 4.15
N LEU A 118 -11.08 18.69 5.13
CA LEU A 118 -11.38 17.28 5.01
C LEU A 118 -12.88 17.06 5.28
N ASN A 119 -13.64 16.67 4.25
CA ASN A 119 -15.10 16.63 4.28
C ASN A 119 -15.67 15.26 3.84
N GLN A 120 -17.00 15.17 3.79
CA GLN A 120 -17.70 13.93 3.43
C GLN A 120 -17.43 13.47 1.99
N ALA A 121 -17.11 14.40 1.07
CA ALA A 121 -16.75 14.06 -0.30
C ALA A 121 -15.43 13.28 -0.34
N LEU A 122 -14.43 13.65 0.48
CA LEU A 122 -13.20 12.86 0.61
C LEU A 122 -13.50 11.42 1.03
N ILE A 123 -14.41 11.23 2.00
CA ILE A 123 -14.77 9.90 2.50
C ILE A 123 -15.41 9.07 1.40
N ALA A 124 -16.42 9.63 0.72
CA ALA A 124 -17.14 8.95 -0.37
C ALA A 124 -16.20 8.60 -1.53
N ASN A 125 -15.35 9.54 -1.95
CA ASN A 125 -14.43 9.35 -3.06
C ASN A 125 -13.35 8.32 -2.71
N VAL A 126 -12.84 8.30 -1.47
CA VAL A 126 -11.92 7.21 -1.04
C VAL A 126 -12.62 5.85 -1.04
N ASP A 127 -13.87 5.78 -0.55
CA ASP A 127 -14.63 4.53 -0.56
C ASP A 127 -14.84 4.00 -1.98
N GLU A 128 -15.09 4.89 -2.94
CA GLU A 128 -15.17 4.57 -4.37
C GLU A 128 -13.81 4.14 -4.95
N ILE A 129 -12.73 4.86 -4.67
CA ILE A 129 -11.37 4.54 -5.15
C ILE A 129 -10.90 3.16 -4.64
N ILE A 130 -11.17 2.86 -3.37
CA ILE A 130 -10.83 1.54 -2.80
C ILE A 130 -11.74 0.47 -3.39
N GLY A 131 -13.00 0.83 -3.66
CA GLY A 131 -13.95 0.05 -4.42
C GLY A 131 -14.33 -1.27 -3.76
N ARG A 132 -15.13 -2.06 -4.50
CA ARG A 132 -15.46 -3.42 -4.08
C ARG A 132 -14.28 -4.34 -4.31
N LYS A 133 -14.12 -5.30 -3.39
CA LYS A 133 -13.15 -6.38 -3.53
C LYS A 133 -13.84 -7.55 -4.21
N TYR A 134 -13.26 -8.02 -5.31
CA TYR A 134 -13.73 -9.20 -6.03
C TYR A 134 -12.90 -10.41 -5.59
N GLN A 135 -13.57 -11.55 -5.45
CA GLN A 135 -12.92 -12.82 -5.14
C GLN A 135 -13.13 -13.80 -6.28
N SER A 136 -12.04 -14.38 -6.75
CA SER A 136 -12.07 -15.40 -7.79
C SER A 136 -10.94 -16.41 -7.55
N PHE A 137 -11.15 -17.65 -7.95
CA PHE A 137 -10.04 -18.60 -8.02
C PHE A 137 -9.03 -18.15 -9.08
N GLY A 138 -7.75 -18.22 -8.77
CA GLY A 138 -6.69 -17.87 -9.72
C GLY A 138 -5.30 -18.01 -9.15
N THR A 139 -4.34 -17.51 -9.92
CA THR A 139 -2.91 -17.67 -9.63
C THR A 139 -2.18 -16.33 -9.60
N VAL A 140 -1.22 -16.21 -8.69
CA VAL A 140 -0.29 -15.09 -8.55
C VAL A 140 1.12 -15.61 -8.74
N GLU A 141 1.86 -14.96 -9.62
CA GLU A 141 3.24 -15.31 -9.94
C GLU A 141 4.19 -14.18 -9.52
N GLY A 142 5.35 -14.55 -8.98
CA GLY A 142 6.39 -13.59 -8.63
C GLY A 142 7.46 -14.18 -7.73
N VAL A 143 8.18 -13.32 -7.00
CA VAL A 143 9.26 -13.74 -6.08
C VAL A 143 8.78 -13.65 -4.65
N LEU A 144 8.92 -14.73 -3.89
CA LEU A 144 8.66 -14.72 -2.44
C LEU A 144 9.80 -13.97 -1.74
N LYS A 145 9.51 -12.82 -1.10
CA LYS A 145 10.56 -12.01 -0.45
C LYS A 145 10.40 -11.80 1.05
N ALA A 146 9.22 -12.08 1.60
CA ALA A 146 8.98 -11.86 3.02
C ALA A 146 7.98 -12.87 3.56
N ILE A 147 8.22 -13.32 4.79
CA ILE A 147 7.33 -14.18 5.57
C ILE A 147 7.11 -13.48 6.92
N ASP A 148 5.86 -13.39 7.35
CA ASP A 148 5.45 -12.82 8.63
C ASP A 148 4.49 -13.78 9.32
N VAL A 149 4.90 -14.26 10.49
CA VAL A 149 4.17 -15.23 11.31
C VAL A 149 3.68 -14.64 12.63
N SER A 150 3.79 -13.32 12.82
CA SER A 150 3.49 -12.65 14.10
C SER A 150 2.01 -12.67 14.48
N ARG A 151 1.11 -12.74 13.49
CA ARG A 151 -0.35 -12.77 13.66
C ARG A 151 -0.97 -13.84 12.76
N LYS A 152 -1.85 -13.41 11.84
CA LYS A 152 -2.32 -14.25 10.74
C LYS A 152 -1.14 -14.50 9.79
N PRO A 153 -0.66 -15.75 9.62
CA PRO A 153 0.53 -16.01 8.83
C PRO A 153 0.36 -15.53 7.39
N ILE A 154 1.32 -14.75 6.92
CA ILE A 154 1.39 -14.26 5.54
C ILE A 154 2.79 -14.40 4.97
N PHE A 155 2.87 -14.59 3.66
CA PHE A 155 4.07 -14.27 2.91
C PHE A 155 3.73 -13.27 1.80
N ARG A 156 4.76 -12.62 1.24
CA ARG A 156 4.60 -11.63 0.17
C ARG A 156 5.29 -12.10 -1.09
N VAL A 157 4.51 -12.16 -2.16
CA VAL A 157 4.99 -12.40 -3.52
C VAL A 157 5.06 -11.06 -4.24
N TYR A 158 6.24 -10.73 -4.76
CA TYR A 158 6.49 -9.50 -5.51
C TYR A 158 6.39 -9.78 -7.00
N ASN A 159 5.52 -9.05 -7.68
CA ASN A 159 5.39 -9.12 -9.13
C ASN A 159 6.68 -8.61 -9.80
N LEU A 160 7.19 -9.35 -10.79
CA LEU A 160 8.46 -9.06 -11.45
C LEU A 160 8.44 -7.76 -12.29
N LEU A 161 7.28 -7.39 -12.83
CA LEU A 161 7.15 -6.22 -13.72
C LEU A 161 6.88 -4.94 -12.92
N THR A 162 5.99 -5.02 -11.93
CA THR A 162 5.52 -3.84 -11.19
C THR A 162 6.18 -3.65 -9.83
N ASN A 163 6.91 -4.66 -9.34
CA ASN A 163 7.46 -4.73 -7.99
C ASN A 163 6.40 -4.53 -6.87
N LYS A 164 5.11 -4.61 -7.19
CA LYS A 164 4.02 -4.61 -6.22
C LYS A 164 3.93 -5.96 -5.54
N SER A 165 3.63 -5.96 -4.23
CA SER A 165 3.52 -7.19 -3.44
C SER A 165 2.08 -7.62 -3.26
N VAL A 166 1.81 -8.92 -3.39
CA VAL A 166 0.53 -9.54 -3.04
C VAL A 166 0.65 -10.26 -1.70
N LYS A 167 -0.30 -10.03 -0.79
CA LYS A 167 -0.34 -10.71 0.51
C LYS A 167 -0.93 -12.12 0.36
N CYS A 168 -0.14 -13.12 0.66
CA CYS A 168 -0.53 -14.53 0.54
C CYS A 168 -0.79 -15.08 1.95
N TYR A 169 -2.06 -15.33 2.28
CA TYR A 169 -2.48 -15.88 3.57
C TYR A 169 -2.42 -17.39 3.52
N PHE A 170 -1.67 -18.00 4.44
CA PHE A 170 -1.44 -19.44 4.45
C PHE A 170 -1.75 -20.04 5.82
N GLU A 171 -2.06 -21.32 5.83
CA GLU A 171 -2.25 -22.09 7.06
C GLU A 171 -0.88 -22.48 7.66
N PRO A 172 -0.71 -22.48 8.99
CA PRO A 172 0.61 -22.69 9.62
C PRO A 172 1.35 -23.97 9.21
N ASN A 173 0.63 -25.01 8.80
CA ASN A 173 1.20 -26.28 8.31
C ASN A 173 1.99 -26.14 7.00
N LEU A 174 1.76 -25.10 6.20
CA LEU A 174 2.51 -24.82 4.97
C LEU A 174 3.83 -24.08 5.23
N LEU A 175 4.11 -23.69 6.48
CA LEU A 175 5.24 -22.83 6.81
C LEU A 175 6.59 -23.41 6.37
N ASP A 176 6.83 -24.70 6.58
CA ASP A 176 8.13 -25.30 6.27
C ASP A 176 8.39 -25.33 4.76
N ASN A 177 7.38 -25.65 3.95
CA ASN A 177 7.46 -25.54 2.48
C ASN A 177 7.72 -24.10 2.03
N ILE A 178 7.02 -23.13 2.64
CA ILE A 178 7.13 -21.71 2.29
C ILE A 178 8.54 -21.16 2.61
N LYS A 179 9.16 -21.61 3.71
CA LYS A 179 10.54 -21.21 4.07
C LYS A 179 11.53 -21.64 2.99
N GLU A 180 11.39 -22.84 2.44
CA GLU A 180 12.27 -23.33 1.37
C GLU A 180 12.12 -22.53 0.07
N TYR A 181 11.01 -21.82 -0.10
CA TYR A 181 10.70 -21.04 -1.31
C TYR A 181 11.07 -19.57 -1.19
N LEU A 182 11.65 -19.15 -0.05
CA LEU A 182 12.13 -17.78 0.15
C LEU A 182 13.19 -17.41 -0.89
N GLU A 183 13.06 -16.21 -1.44
CA GLU A 183 13.83 -15.64 -2.56
C GLU A 183 13.70 -16.36 -3.90
N LYS A 184 12.83 -17.37 -4.01
CA LYS A 184 12.57 -18.09 -5.26
C LYS A 184 11.34 -17.55 -5.98
N ARG A 185 11.30 -17.79 -7.30
CA ARG A 185 10.11 -17.53 -8.13
C ARG A 185 9.08 -18.61 -7.85
N VAL A 186 7.86 -18.21 -7.53
CA VAL A 186 6.76 -19.08 -7.11
C VAL A 186 5.50 -18.77 -7.90
N SER A 187 4.68 -19.81 -8.06
CA SER A 187 3.30 -19.74 -8.52
C SER A 187 2.40 -20.08 -7.35
N VAL A 188 1.49 -19.18 -6.98
CA VAL A 188 0.60 -19.35 -5.82
C VAL A 188 -0.84 -19.35 -6.31
N SER A 189 -1.56 -20.44 -6.04
CA SER A 189 -2.95 -20.61 -6.47
C SER A 189 -3.91 -20.64 -5.28
N GLY A 190 -5.15 -20.20 -5.53
CA GLY A 190 -6.21 -20.16 -4.53
C GLY A 190 -7.17 -19.01 -4.80
N ILE A 191 -7.85 -18.55 -3.75
CA ILE A 191 -8.85 -17.47 -3.86
C ILE A 191 -8.15 -16.11 -3.85
N VAL A 192 -8.02 -15.52 -5.03
CA VAL A 192 -7.44 -14.19 -5.24
C VAL A 192 -8.46 -13.13 -4.90
N THR A 193 -8.05 -12.15 -4.11
CA THR A 193 -8.80 -10.92 -3.88
C THR A 193 -8.20 -9.81 -4.74
N SER A 194 -9.02 -9.26 -5.63
CA SER A 194 -8.66 -8.16 -6.52
C SER A 194 -9.52 -6.93 -6.24
N ARG A 195 -8.98 -5.76 -6.54
CA ARG A 195 -9.76 -4.52 -6.59
C ARG A 195 -10.51 -4.40 -7.91
N GLU A 196 -11.35 -3.38 -8.00
CA GLU A 196 -12.10 -3.03 -9.22
C GLU A 196 -11.21 -2.66 -10.41
N ASP A 197 -10.03 -2.08 -10.15
CA ASP A 197 -9.00 -1.82 -11.17
C ASP A 197 -8.25 -3.09 -11.65
N GLY A 198 -8.62 -4.26 -11.13
CA GLY A 198 -7.97 -5.54 -11.43
C GLY A 198 -6.68 -5.80 -10.64
N GLU A 199 -6.22 -4.89 -9.79
CA GLU A 199 -5.02 -5.10 -8.97
C GLU A 199 -5.26 -6.22 -7.94
N LYS A 200 -4.42 -7.26 -7.99
CA LYS A 200 -4.44 -8.37 -7.04
C LYS A 200 -3.82 -7.89 -5.72
N ILE A 201 -4.59 -7.86 -4.64
CA ILE A 201 -4.15 -7.34 -3.34
C ILE A 201 -3.90 -8.44 -2.30
N GLY A 202 -4.49 -9.61 -2.51
CA GLY A 202 -4.23 -10.76 -1.66
C GLY A 202 -4.68 -12.07 -2.27
N ILE A 203 -4.25 -13.17 -1.67
CA ILE A 203 -4.68 -14.52 -2.02
C ILE A 203 -4.80 -15.36 -0.75
N LYS A 204 -5.89 -16.12 -0.62
CA LYS A 204 -5.97 -17.24 0.33
C LYS A 204 -5.35 -18.44 -0.35
N VAL A 205 -4.20 -18.87 0.15
CA VAL A 205 -3.36 -19.89 -0.49
C VAL A 205 -3.99 -21.27 -0.37
N GLU A 206 -4.13 -21.94 -1.50
CA GLU A 206 -4.50 -23.36 -1.58
C GLU A 206 -3.29 -24.20 -1.98
N SER A 207 -2.49 -23.73 -2.95
CA SER A 207 -1.22 -24.35 -3.33
C SER A 207 -0.15 -23.32 -3.62
N ILE A 208 1.11 -23.74 -3.48
CA ILE A 208 2.28 -22.98 -3.85
C ILE A 208 3.30 -23.91 -4.50
N ASP A 209 3.76 -23.54 -5.68
CA ASP A 209 4.70 -24.32 -6.49
C ASP A 209 5.91 -23.47 -6.85
N LEU A 210 7.09 -24.08 -6.89
CA LEU A 210 8.28 -23.43 -7.42
C LEU A 210 8.17 -23.32 -8.94
N PHE A 211 8.50 -22.14 -9.46
CA PHE A 211 8.64 -22.00 -10.90
C PHE A 211 9.86 -22.81 -11.36
N PRO A 212 9.76 -23.61 -12.43
CA PRO A 212 10.87 -24.40 -12.93
C PRO A 212 12.08 -23.50 -13.23
N GLN A 213 13.29 -23.96 -12.91
CA GLN A 213 14.48 -23.25 -13.36
C GLN A 213 14.61 -23.42 -14.88
N LYS A 214 15.32 -22.51 -15.54
CA LYS A 214 15.48 -22.53 -17.00
C LYS A 214 16.06 -23.85 -17.54
N LYS A 215 16.84 -24.55 -16.70
CA LYS A 215 17.42 -25.87 -16.97
C LYS A 215 16.42 -27.04 -16.87
N ASP A 216 15.30 -26.83 -16.19
CA ASP A 216 14.24 -27.83 -15.98
C ASP A 216 13.08 -27.63 -16.98
N LEU A 217 13.19 -26.62 -17.86
CA LEU A 217 12.23 -26.42 -18.95
C LEU A 217 12.53 -27.41 -20.07
N PRO A 218 11.49 -28.03 -20.66
CA PRO A 218 11.68 -28.90 -21.81
C PRO A 218 12.30 -28.10 -22.95
N THR A 219 13.22 -28.75 -23.66
CA THR A 219 13.77 -28.27 -24.91
C THR A 219 12.69 -28.21 -26.00
N ILE A 220 12.94 -27.44 -27.06
CA ILE A 220 12.00 -27.33 -28.20
C ILE A 220 11.73 -28.74 -28.79
N GLU A 221 12.74 -29.60 -28.84
CA GLU A 221 12.65 -30.97 -29.33
C GLU A 221 11.73 -31.85 -28.46
N GLU A 222 11.84 -31.74 -27.14
CA GLU A 222 10.95 -32.44 -26.19
C GLU A 222 9.51 -31.92 -26.25
N MET A 223 9.30 -30.64 -26.54
CA MET A 223 7.95 -30.07 -26.72
C MET A 223 7.28 -30.55 -28.02
N ILE A 224 8.05 -30.75 -29.10
CA ILE A 224 7.53 -31.26 -30.39
C ILE A 224 7.08 -32.73 -30.23
N GLY A 225 7.81 -33.54 -29.45
CA GLY A 225 7.43 -34.93 -29.16
C GLY A 225 6.12 -35.10 -28.39
N ILE A 226 5.65 -34.07 -27.67
CA ILE A 226 4.37 -34.10 -26.92
C ILE A 226 3.16 -33.82 -27.84
N LEU A 227 3.37 -33.10 -28.94
CA LEU A 227 2.32 -32.79 -29.93
C LEU A 227 2.32 -33.76 -31.12
N GLY A 228 3.44 -34.42 -31.40
CA GLY A 228 3.59 -35.45 -32.43
C GLY A 228 3.33 -36.84 -31.88
N GLY A 229 2.05 -37.17 -31.65
CA GLY A 229 1.64 -38.56 -31.44
C GLY A 229 2.10 -39.44 -32.61
N SER A 230 2.61 -40.61 -32.22
CA SER A 230 3.22 -41.66 -33.03
C SER A 230 2.58 -41.91 -34.40
N ASN A 231 3.44 -41.97 -35.43
CA ASN A 231 3.51 -43.09 -36.38
C ASN A 231 4.91 -43.15 -36.99
#